data_AF-X1CP73-F1
#
_entry.id   AF-X1CP73-F1
#
_cell.length_a   1.000
_cell.length_b   1.000
_cell.length_c   1.000
_cell.angle_alpha   90.00
_cell.angle_beta   90.00
_cell.angle_gamma   90.00
#
_symmetry.space_group_name_H-M   'P 1'
#
loop_
_entity.id
_entity.type
_entity.pdbx_description
1 polymer ?
#
loop_
_entity_poly.entity_id
_entity_poly.type
_entity_poly.pdbx_seq_one_letter_code
_entity_poly.pdbx_strand_id
1 'polypeptide(L)'
;NLLGYEMHAWAMDPATHALNHSARGAAYGSGLALGNMDVDGDGDDASAAQMSVGDGVFYDEDIKHAIVDDDPQELSTPAELPIYYRLGADGDWRKIAATTYPVNPAAGGSNMATWNQFTGGAWQLTEVTTNQYTLSHILATNNQDEPVIVIMGQSDYATKNAARAGAEVEIQNLVWGALGSLTPEFVPIATVIFQTKSSWGNAVKSKVVSTDTGDDYVDWRSSTGSRAAISGVTDHGLLSGLADDDHAQYLRHDGTRELSADWGLGDTFGLLEVPYVSFNLSFADARP
;
A
#
# COMPACT_ATOMS: atom_id res chain seq x y z
N ASN A 1 -13.93 7.13 -21.71
CA ASN A 1 -14.14 8.27 -20.80
C ASN A 1 -13.76 7.73 -19.44
N LEU A 2 -12.65 8.18 -18.88
CA LEU A 2 -12.02 7.62 -17.66
C LEU A 2 -12.69 8.15 -16.38
N LEU A 3 -13.99 8.44 -16.45
CA LEU A 3 -14.70 9.18 -15.42
C LEU A 3 -15.95 8.37 -15.10
N GLY A 4 -15.96 7.81 -13.88
CA GLY A 4 -17.05 7.05 -13.30
C GLY A 4 -18.35 7.85 -13.24
N TYR A 5 -19.44 7.14 -12.98
CA TYR A 5 -20.77 7.71 -12.90
C TYR A 5 -21.10 8.07 -11.44
N GLU A 6 -21.07 9.37 -11.12
CA GLU A 6 -21.31 9.93 -9.78
C GLU A 6 -22.69 10.59 -9.68
N MET A 7 -23.78 9.85 -9.92
CA MET A 7 -25.12 10.34 -9.58
C MET A 7 -25.63 9.63 -8.33
N HIS A 8 -25.57 10.32 -7.18
CA HIS A 8 -26.00 9.79 -5.89
C HIS A 8 -27.52 9.91 -5.73
N ALA A 9 -28.15 8.84 -5.22
CA ALA A 9 -29.56 8.83 -4.83
C ALA A 9 -29.79 9.04 -3.31
N TRP A 10 -28.72 9.10 -2.51
CA TRP A 10 -28.78 9.11 -1.05
C TRP A 10 -28.05 10.31 -0.43
N ALA A 11 -28.66 10.87 0.61
CA ALA A 11 -28.33 12.17 1.19
C ALA A 11 -27.20 12.10 2.24
N MET A 12 -25.94 12.03 1.81
CA MET A 12 -24.82 12.46 2.65
C MET A 12 -24.69 13.98 2.56
N ASP A 13 -24.41 14.64 3.68
CA ASP A 13 -24.11 16.07 3.67
C ASP A 13 -22.79 16.33 2.89
N PRO A 14 -22.72 17.38 2.04
CA PRO A 14 -21.55 17.65 1.21
C PRO A 14 -20.22 17.78 1.97
N ALA A 15 -20.22 18.24 3.23
CA ALA A 15 -19.00 18.34 4.02
C ALA A 15 -18.53 16.97 4.52
N THR A 16 -19.46 16.05 4.79
CA THR A 16 -19.12 14.66 5.16
C THR A 16 -18.60 13.89 3.96
N HIS A 17 -19.20 14.10 2.79
CA HIS A 17 -18.73 13.55 1.52
C HIS A 17 -17.32 14.08 1.19
N ALA A 18 -17.13 15.39 1.11
CA ALA A 18 -15.81 15.98 0.83
C ALA A 18 -14.71 15.52 1.83
N LEU A 19 -15.07 15.30 3.10
CA LEU A 19 -14.16 14.73 4.10
C LEU A 19 -13.83 13.27 3.79
N ASN A 20 -14.82 12.42 3.51
CA ASN A 20 -14.60 11.01 3.24
C ASN A 20 -13.82 10.83 1.93
N HIS A 21 -14.15 11.59 0.89
CA HIS A 21 -13.42 11.67 -0.38
C HIS A 21 -11.93 11.93 -0.17
N SER A 22 -11.64 13.01 0.57
CA SER A 22 -10.28 13.52 0.70
C SER A 22 -9.45 12.77 1.74
N ALA A 23 -10.10 12.25 2.80
CA ALA A 23 -9.39 11.68 3.95
C ALA A 23 -9.39 10.15 3.99
N ARG A 24 -10.36 9.50 3.33
CA ARG A 24 -10.50 8.03 3.36
C ARG A 24 -10.42 7.42 1.96
N GLY A 25 -11.03 8.04 0.96
CA GLY A 25 -11.22 7.45 -0.35
C GLY A 25 -12.05 6.16 -0.30
N ALA A 26 -11.89 5.31 -1.30
CA ALA A 26 -12.54 4.02 -1.34
C ALA A 26 -11.99 3.03 -0.29
N ALA A 27 -12.87 2.21 0.27
CA ALA A 27 -12.57 1.23 1.31
C ALA A 27 -13.05 -0.18 0.92
N TYR A 28 -12.19 -1.17 1.16
CA TYR A 28 -12.54 -2.56 0.94
C TYR A 28 -13.69 -3.02 1.87
N GLY A 29 -14.63 -3.80 1.31
CA GLY A 29 -15.74 -4.38 2.06
C GLY A 29 -15.57 -5.88 2.31
N SER A 30 -15.62 -6.68 1.23
CA SER A 30 -15.54 -8.15 1.30
C SER A 30 -15.24 -8.76 -0.07
N GLY A 31 -14.84 -10.04 -0.12
CA GLY A 31 -14.64 -10.77 -1.38
C GLY A 31 -13.38 -10.37 -2.16
N LEU A 32 -13.43 -10.38 -3.49
CA LEU A 32 -12.33 -9.99 -4.39
C LEU A 32 -11.05 -10.81 -4.24
N ALA A 33 -11.14 -12.05 -3.75
CA ALA A 33 -9.96 -12.92 -3.66
C ALA A 33 -9.51 -13.35 -5.05
N LEU A 34 -8.20 -13.42 -5.29
CA LEU A 34 -7.70 -14.09 -6.48
C LEU A 34 -7.76 -15.61 -6.27
N GLY A 35 -7.97 -16.36 -7.36
CA GLY A 35 -8.04 -17.82 -7.32
C GLY A 35 -7.73 -18.44 -8.68
N ASN A 36 -7.86 -19.77 -8.77
CA ASN A 36 -7.69 -20.55 -10.00
C ASN A 36 -6.37 -20.29 -10.74
N MET A 37 -5.28 -20.12 -9.99
CA MET A 37 -3.93 -19.92 -10.54
C MET A 37 -3.14 -21.24 -10.52
N ASP A 38 -2.44 -21.52 -11.61
CA ASP A 38 -1.42 -22.58 -11.66
C ASP A 38 -0.06 -22.01 -11.24
N VAL A 39 0.06 -21.75 -9.93
CA VAL A 39 1.24 -21.11 -9.33
C VAL A 39 2.44 -22.04 -9.38
N ASP A 40 3.57 -21.52 -9.84
CA ASP A 40 4.83 -22.26 -10.01
C ASP A 40 4.74 -23.44 -10.99
N GLY A 41 3.70 -23.47 -11.84
CA GLY A 41 3.52 -24.44 -12.94
C GLY A 41 4.66 -24.47 -13.96
N ASP A 42 4.57 -25.31 -14.97
CA ASP A 42 5.64 -25.51 -15.95
C ASP A 42 5.84 -24.32 -16.91
N GLY A 43 4.79 -23.52 -17.12
CA GLY A 43 4.75 -22.37 -18.03
C GLY A 43 4.30 -22.72 -19.45
N ASP A 44 3.91 -23.96 -19.73
CA ASP A 44 3.61 -24.42 -21.08
C ASP A 44 2.13 -24.32 -21.45
N ASP A 45 1.22 -24.45 -20.48
CA ASP A 45 -0.22 -24.30 -20.67
C ASP A 45 -0.73 -22.88 -20.41
N ALA A 46 -1.91 -22.56 -20.96
CA ALA A 46 -2.55 -21.26 -20.78
C ALA A 46 -2.83 -20.94 -19.29
N SER A 47 -3.19 -21.95 -18.51
CA SER A 47 -3.50 -21.83 -17.07
C SER A 47 -2.33 -21.26 -16.26
N ALA A 48 -1.09 -21.46 -16.73
CA ALA A 48 0.10 -20.96 -16.05
C ALA A 48 0.10 -19.44 -15.90
N ALA A 49 -0.60 -18.69 -16.76
CA ALA A 49 -0.69 -17.24 -16.72
C ALA A 49 -2.13 -16.71 -16.54
N GLN A 50 -3.05 -17.54 -16.07
CA GLN A 50 -4.46 -17.20 -15.88
C GLN A 50 -4.82 -17.17 -14.40
N MET A 51 -5.90 -16.45 -14.07
CA MET A 51 -6.44 -16.37 -12.71
C MET A 51 -7.94 -16.07 -12.76
N SER A 52 -8.61 -16.18 -11.63
CA SER A 52 -9.96 -15.64 -11.39
C SER A 52 -9.94 -14.59 -10.29
N VAL A 53 -10.94 -13.73 -10.27
CA VAL A 53 -11.26 -12.80 -9.19
C VAL A 53 -12.64 -13.19 -8.65
N GLY A 54 -12.75 -13.48 -7.35
CA GLY A 54 -14.04 -13.77 -6.75
C GLY A 54 -14.89 -12.51 -6.61
N ASP A 55 -16.22 -12.67 -6.58
CA ASP A 55 -17.16 -11.60 -6.28
C ASP A 55 -16.77 -10.82 -5.03
N GLY A 56 -17.21 -9.57 -4.95
CA GLY A 56 -16.98 -8.79 -3.75
C GLY A 56 -17.59 -7.40 -3.76
N VAL A 57 -17.18 -6.63 -2.77
CA VAL A 57 -17.73 -5.30 -2.50
C VAL A 57 -16.61 -4.39 -2.05
N PHE A 58 -16.62 -3.17 -2.57
CA PHE A 58 -15.93 -2.04 -1.95
C PHE A 58 -16.90 -0.85 -1.82
N TYR A 59 -16.54 0.10 -0.99
CA TYR A 59 -17.32 1.29 -0.70
C TYR A 59 -16.53 2.50 -1.15
N ASP A 60 -17.16 3.35 -1.93
CA ASP A 60 -16.67 4.68 -2.24
C ASP A 60 -17.55 5.68 -1.48
N GLU A 61 -17.11 6.02 -0.28
CA GLU A 61 -17.84 6.86 0.68
C GLU A 61 -19.25 6.36 1.04
N ASP A 62 -20.28 6.82 0.32
CA ASP A 62 -21.69 6.44 0.45
C ASP A 62 -22.21 5.56 -0.70
N ILE A 63 -21.38 5.28 -1.71
CA ILE A 63 -21.69 4.33 -2.77
C ILE A 63 -21.11 2.96 -2.42
N LYS A 64 -21.98 1.95 -2.48
CA LYS A 64 -21.57 0.54 -2.47
C LYS A 64 -21.37 0.07 -3.91
N HIS A 65 -20.14 -0.33 -4.24
CA HIS A 65 -19.83 -1.02 -5.48
C HIS A 65 -19.86 -2.52 -5.23
N ALA A 66 -20.85 -3.21 -5.78
CA ALA A 66 -20.88 -4.66 -5.85
C ALA A 66 -20.25 -5.10 -7.17
N ILE A 67 -19.22 -5.94 -7.09
CA ILE A 67 -18.54 -6.53 -8.23
C ILE A 67 -18.95 -8.00 -8.25
N VAL A 68 -19.60 -8.40 -9.34
CA VAL A 68 -20.10 -9.75 -9.54
C VAL A 68 -19.55 -10.25 -10.88
N ASP A 69 -19.14 -11.51 -10.88
CA ASP A 69 -18.73 -12.22 -12.09
C ASP A 69 -19.80 -12.20 -13.18
N ASP A 70 -19.38 -12.03 -14.44
CA ASP A 70 -20.22 -11.94 -15.64
C ASP A 70 -21.26 -10.79 -15.60
N ASP A 71 -21.09 -9.81 -14.71
CA ASP A 71 -21.97 -8.62 -14.61
C ASP A 71 -21.21 -7.37 -14.11
N PRO A 72 -20.68 -6.52 -15.01
CA PRO A 72 -20.63 -6.63 -16.48
C PRO A 72 -19.32 -7.21 -17.03
N GLN A 73 -18.43 -7.66 -16.15
CA GLN A 73 -17.09 -8.14 -16.50
C GLN A 73 -16.96 -9.62 -16.16
N GLU A 74 -16.37 -10.40 -17.06
CA GLU A 74 -15.99 -11.80 -16.80
C GLU A 74 -14.78 -11.84 -15.85
N LEU A 75 -14.96 -12.41 -14.67
CA LEU A 75 -13.99 -12.45 -13.58
C LEU A 75 -13.60 -13.89 -13.22
N SER A 76 -14.23 -14.92 -13.76
CA SER A 76 -13.96 -16.30 -13.39
C SER A 76 -13.69 -17.24 -14.58
N THR A 77 -12.63 -18.05 -14.46
CA THR A 77 -12.30 -19.15 -15.39
C THR A 77 -12.14 -18.82 -16.89
N PRO A 78 -11.22 -17.93 -17.31
CA PRO A 78 -10.36 -17.02 -16.53
C PRO A 78 -10.87 -15.58 -16.57
N ALA A 79 -10.43 -14.76 -15.62
CA ALA A 79 -10.77 -13.34 -15.58
C ALA A 79 -10.31 -12.59 -16.84
N GLU A 80 -11.17 -11.76 -17.40
CA GLU A 80 -10.86 -10.85 -18.51
C GLU A 80 -10.60 -9.44 -17.97
N LEU A 81 -9.33 -9.13 -17.70
CA LEU A 81 -8.95 -7.87 -17.07
C LEU A 81 -8.24 -6.92 -18.06
N PRO A 82 -8.69 -5.67 -18.22
CA PRO A 82 -7.96 -4.67 -19.00
C PRO A 82 -6.68 -4.25 -18.28
N ILE A 83 -5.62 -3.97 -19.05
CA ILE A 83 -4.32 -3.56 -18.52
C ILE A 83 -4.09 -2.08 -18.81
N TYR A 84 -3.83 -1.30 -17.77
CA TYR A 84 -3.51 0.11 -17.84
C TYR A 84 -2.03 0.35 -17.63
N TYR A 85 -1.49 1.29 -18.40
CA TYR A 85 -0.08 1.67 -18.40
C TYR A 85 0.06 3.13 -18.84
N ARG A 86 1.24 3.72 -18.60
CA ARG A 86 1.58 5.08 -19.01
C ARG A 86 2.39 5.09 -20.30
N LEU A 87 2.20 6.10 -21.14
CA LEU A 87 2.95 6.24 -22.40
C LEU A 87 3.32 7.70 -22.69
N GLY A 88 4.49 7.91 -23.30
CA GLY A 88 4.94 9.22 -23.76
C GLY A 88 5.60 10.07 -22.67
N ALA A 89 6.05 11.26 -23.05
CA ALA A 89 6.75 12.20 -22.15
C ALA A 89 5.84 12.68 -21.01
N ASP A 90 4.57 12.93 -21.32
CA ASP A 90 3.56 13.39 -20.36
C ASP A 90 3.04 12.25 -19.47
N GLY A 91 3.33 11.00 -19.84
CA GLY A 91 2.92 9.80 -19.11
C GLY A 91 1.41 9.59 -19.10
N ASP A 92 0.77 9.81 -20.26
CA ASP A 92 -0.66 9.59 -20.49
C ASP A 92 -1.05 8.16 -20.14
N TRP A 93 -2.16 7.99 -19.43
CA TRP A 93 -2.75 6.68 -19.20
C TRP A 93 -3.33 6.12 -20.49
N ARG A 94 -2.96 4.88 -20.79
CA ARG A 94 -3.41 4.08 -21.92
C ARG A 94 -3.98 2.77 -21.41
N LYS A 95 -4.90 2.22 -22.19
CA LYS A 95 -5.58 0.96 -21.92
C LYS A 95 -5.22 -0.06 -23.00
N ILE A 96 -4.93 -1.27 -22.58
CA ILE A 96 -4.93 -2.49 -23.37
C ILE A 96 -6.26 -3.18 -23.09
N ALA A 97 -6.93 -3.63 -24.14
CA ALA A 97 -8.21 -4.32 -24.00
C ALA A 97 -8.07 -5.56 -23.12
N ALA A 98 -9.15 -5.91 -22.42
CA ALA A 98 -9.17 -7.09 -21.58
C ALA A 98 -8.86 -8.35 -22.40
N THR A 99 -8.06 -9.23 -21.80
CA THR A 99 -7.81 -10.57 -22.31
C THR A 99 -7.85 -11.52 -21.12
N THR A 100 -7.84 -12.82 -21.41
CA THR A 100 -7.73 -13.87 -20.40
C THR A 100 -6.40 -13.90 -19.65
N TYR A 101 -5.43 -13.05 -20.04
CA TYR A 101 -4.14 -12.93 -19.39
C TYR A 101 -3.99 -11.55 -18.74
N PRO A 102 -3.78 -11.46 -17.42
CA PRO A 102 -3.51 -10.20 -16.72
C PRO A 102 -2.03 -9.78 -16.85
N VAL A 103 -1.38 -10.13 -17.96
CA VAL A 103 0.00 -9.76 -18.31
C VAL A 103 0.05 -9.46 -19.80
N ASN A 104 0.70 -8.34 -20.17
CA ASN A 104 0.77 -7.94 -21.57
C ASN A 104 2.00 -8.56 -22.25
N PRO A 105 1.80 -9.38 -23.31
CA PRO A 105 2.90 -9.88 -24.12
C PRO A 105 3.48 -8.78 -25.03
N ALA A 106 4.78 -8.84 -25.28
CA ALA A 106 5.49 -7.94 -26.17
C ALA A 106 5.01 -8.13 -27.61
N ALA A 107 4.79 -7.01 -28.29
CA ALA A 107 4.49 -7.01 -29.71
C ALA A 107 5.72 -7.46 -30.52
N GLY A 108 5.51 -8.03 -31.71
CA GLY A 108 6.59 -8.41 -32.62
C GLY A 108 7.06 -9.87 -32.51
N GLY A 109 6.36 -10.71 -31.75
CA GLY A 109 6.47 -12.17 -31.83
C GLY A 109 7.35 -12.85 -30.79
N SER A 110 8.03 -12.11 -29.90
CA SER A 110 8.66 -12.69 -28.71
C SER A 110 7.62 -13.19 -27.71
N ASN A 111 6.49 -12.49 -27.61
CA ASN A 111 5.38 -12.71 -26.67
C ASN A 111 5.80 -12.71 -25.19
N MET A 112 7.01 -12.30 -24.88
CA MET A 112 7.55 -12.11 -23.54
C MET A 112 6.74 -11.05 -22.77
N ALA A 113 6.61 -11.16 -21.45
CA ALA A 113 5.95 -10.12 -20.66
C ALA A 113 6.59 -8.73 -20.90
N THR A 114 5.79 -7.68 -20.78
CA THR A 114 6.24 -6.29 -20.81
C THR A 114 5.95 -5.59 -19.49
N TRP A 115 6.76 -4.59 -19.17
CA TRP A 115 6.61 -3.72 -18.02
C TRP A 115 6.62 -2.25 -18.43
N ASN A 116 6.06 -1.39 -17.58
CA ASN A 116 5.88 0.02 -17.88
C ASN A 116 7.07 0.86 -17.37
N GLN A 117 8.02 1.12 -18.26
CA GLN A 117 9.26 1.80 -17.92
C GLN A 117 9.15 3.31 -18.02
N PHE A 118 9.60 4.03 -16.99
CA PHE A 118 10.01 5.41 -17.10
C PHE A 118 11.50 5.51 -17.41
N THR A 119 11.85 6.06 -18.57
CA THR A 119 13.25 6.20 -19.03
C THR A 119 14.01 7.38 -18.42
N GLY A 120 13.36 8.14 -17.53
CA GLY A 120 13.84 9.44 -17.06
C GLY A 120 13.32 10.63 -17.90
N GLY A 121 12.71 10.38 -19.06
CA GLY A 121 12.10 11.42 -19.90
C GLY A 121 10.77 11.04 -20.55
N ALA A 122 10.47 9.74 -20.68
CA ALA A 122 9.19 9.26 -21.21
C ALA A 122 8.83 7.88 -20.66
N TRP A 123 7.53 7.62 -20.59
CA TRP A 123 6.96 6.30 -20.32
C TRP A 123 6.88 5.46 -21.60
N GLN A 124 7.26 4.19 -21.49
CA GLN A 124 7.21 3.22 -22.58
C GLN A 124 6.90 1.80 -22.07
N LEU A 125 6.62 0.89 -22.99
CA LEU A 125 6.57 -0.55 -22.72
C LEU A 125 7.93 -1.15 -23.06
N THR A 126 8.49 -1.90 -22.12
CA THR A 126 9.78 -2.57 -22.27
C THR A 126 9.59 -4.06 -22.04
N GLU A 127 10.20 -4.88 -22.90
CA GLU A 127 10.18 -6.33 -22.76
C GLU A 127 10.97 -6.75 -21.50
N VAL A 128 10.40 -7.63 -20.70
CA VAL A 128 11.06 -8.21 -19.53
C VAL A 128 12.11 -9.20 -20.01
N THR A 129 13.26 -9.26 -19.33
CA THR A 129 14.33 -10.18 -19.71
C THR A 129 13.95 -11.65 -19.44
N THR A 130 14.46 -12.61 -20.22
CA THR A 130 14.21 -14.04 -19.99
C THR A 130 14.64 -14.50 -18.59
N ASN A 131 13.79 -15.29 -17.94
CA ASN A 131 13.86 -15.73 -16.53
C ASN A 131 13.69 -14.63 -15.47
N GLN A 132 13.38 -13.38 -15.87
CA GLN A 132 13.06 -12.31 -14.94
C GLN A 132 11.56 -12.24 -14.64
N TYR A 133 11.24 -11.40 -13.66
CA TYR A 133 9.92 -11.25 -13.10
C TYR A 133 9.38 -9.84 -13.33
N THR A 134 8.07 -9.72 -13.50
CA THR A 134 7.34 -8.45 -13.52
C THR A 134 6.05 -8.57 -12.72
N LEU A 135 5.38 -7.45 -12.50
CA LEU A 135 4.25 -7.34 -11.60
C LEU A 135 2.99 -6.92 -12.37
N SER A 136 1.86 -7.44 -11.92
CA SER A 136 0.53 -6.97 -12.29
C SER A 136 -0.21 -6.61 -11.01
N HIS A 137 -0.62 -5.35 -10.87
CA HIS A 137 -1.37 -4.87 -9.72
C HIS A 137 -2.86 -4.87 -10.04
N ILE A 138 -3.65 -5.63 -9.29
CA ILE A 138 -5.08 -5.78 -9.50
C ILE A 138 -5.78 -4.77 -8.58
N LEU A 139 -6.62 -3.92 -9.15
CA LEU A 139 -7.39 -2.91 -8.44
C LEU A 139 -8.88 -3.06 -8.79
N ALA A 140 -9.75 -2.80 -7.81
CA ALA A 140 -11.16 -2.53 -8.06
C ALA A 140 -11.40 -1.02 -8.14
N THR A 141 -12.24 -0.57 -9.05
CA THR A 141 -12.50 0.83 -9.37
C THR A 141 -14.00 1.08 -9.51
N ASN A 142 -14.41 2.35 -9.51
CA ASN A 142 -15.80 2.75 -9.74
C ASN A 142 -16.25 2.68 -11.22
N ASN A 143 -15.42 2.15 -12.13
CA ASN A 143 -15.80 1.94 -13.52
C ASN A 143 -16.93 0.92 -13.62
N GLN A 144 -18.06 1.33 -14.18
CA GLN A 144 -19.23 0.48 -14.29
C GLN A 144 -19.06 -0.65 -15.30
N ASP A 145 -18.26 -0.48 -16.36
CA ASP A 145 -18.14 -1.50 -17.42
C ASP A 145 -17.01 -2.51 -17.15
N GLU A 146 -15.95 -2.10 -16.46
CA GLU A 146 -14.78 -2.91 -16.12
C GLU A 146 -14.31 -2.56 -14.70
N PRO A 147 -15.04 -3.03 -13.68
CA PRO A 147 -14.77 -2.66 -12.30
C PRO A 147 -13.42 -3.17 -11.79
N VAL A 148 -12.87 -4.24 -12.35
CA VAL A 148 -11.57 -4.80 -11.97
C VAL A 148 -10.56 -4.57 -13.10
N ILE A 149 -9.45 -3.90 -12.77
CA ILE A 149 -8.40 -3.57 -13.74
C ILE A 149 -7.04 -4.06 -13.27
N VAL A 150 -6.11 -4.18 -14.22
CA VAL A 150 -4.69 -4.39 -13.94
C VAL A 150 -3.94 -3.09 -14.20
N ILE A 151 -3.12 -2.64 -13.25
CA ILE A 151 -2.05 -1.67 -13.49
C ILE A 151 -0.75 -2.44 -13.74
N MET A 152 -0.13 -2.20 -14.89
CA MET A 152 1.14 -2.83 -15.24
C MET A 152 2.26 -2.39 -14.29
N GLY A 153 3.08 -3.34 -13.86
CA GLY A 153 4.26 -3.09 -13.03
C GLY A 153 5.28 -2.18 -13.72
N GLN A 154 6.09 -1.51 -12.90
CA GLN A 154 7.01 -0.45 -13.31
C GLN A 154 8.49 -0.87 -13.26
N SER A 155 8.76 -2.17 -13.18
CA SER A 155 10.12 -2.72 -13.18
C SER A 155 10.18 -4.17 -13.67
N ASP A 156 11.38 -4.59 -14.08
CA ASP A 156 11.77 -5.99 -14.18
C ASP A 156 12.71 -6.37 -13.02
N TYR A 157 12.52 -7.58 -12.52
CA TYR A 157 13.23 -8.07 -11.34
C TYR A 157 14.03 -9.32 -11.66
N ALA A 158 15.27 -9.37 -11.19
CA ALA A 158 16.14 -10.52 -11.38
C ALA A 158 15.77 -11.74 -10.53
N THR A 159 15.04 -11.54 -9.42
CA THR A 159 14.67 -12.61 -8.49
C THR A 159 13.24 -12.45 -8.00
N LYS A 160 12.61 -13.57 -7.65
CA LYS A 160 11.29 -13.64 -7.00
C LYS A 160 11.20 -12.77 -5.75
N ASN A 161 12.24 -12.80 -4.91
CA ASN A 161 12.30 -12.00 -3.68
C ASN A 161 12.36 -10.50 -3.99
N ALA A 162 13.11 -10.09 -5.01
CA ALA A 162 13.15 -8.70 -5.44
C ALA A 162 11.80 -8.24 -6.00
N ALA A 163 11.13 -9.08 -6.79
CA ALA A 163 9.79 -8.80 -7.30
C ALA A 163 8.78 -8.61 -6.17
N ARG A 164 8.83 -9.49 -5.15
CA ARG A 164 7.97 -9.37 -3.97
C ARG A 164 8.20 -8.07 -3.20
N ALA A 165 9.45 -7.70 -2.93
CA ALA A 165 9.76 -6.44 -2.26
C ALA A 165 9.36 -5.23 -3.13
N GLY A 166 9.55 -5.34 -4.45
CA GLY A 166 9.13 -4.38 -5.44
C GLY A 166 7.62 -4.12 -5.45
N ALA A 167 6.81 -5.16 -5.24
CA ALA A 167 5.36 -5.04 -5.19
C ALA A 167 4.87 -4.07 -4.11
N GLU A 168 5.53 -4.00 -2.95
CA GLU A 168 5.21 -3.03 -1.89
C GLU A 168 5.57 -1.60 -2.30
N VAL A 169 6.72 -1.43 -2.93
CA VAL A 169 7.19 -0.11 -3.38
C VAL A 169 6.32 0.42 -4.52
N GLU A 170 6.05 -0.41 -5.53
CA GLU A 170 5.25 -0.01 -6.68
C GLU A 170 3.82 0.32 -6.29
N ILE A 171 3.15 -0.54 -5.51
CA ILE A 171 1.77 -0.26 -5.10
C ILE A 171 1.68 1.00 -4.25
N GLN A 172 2.65 1.28 -3.37
CA GLN A 172 2.66 2.52 -2.60
C GLN A 172 2.82 3.75 -3.50
N ASN A 173 3.75 3.73 -4.45
CA ASN A 173 3.94 4.86 -5.36
C ASN A 173 2.76 5.09 -6.31
N LEU A 174 2.09 4.01 -6.72
CA LEU A 174 0.88 4.09 -7.52
C LEU A 174 -0.29 4.66 -6.69
N VAL A 175 -0.57 4.06 -5.53
CA VAL A 175 -1.70 4.43 -4.67
C VAL A 175 -1.56 5.85 -4.12
N TRP A 176 -0.38 6.23 -3.62
CA TRP A 176 -0.15 7.52 -2.97
C TRP A 176 0.44 8.58 -3.90
N GLY A 177 0.75 8.21 -5.15
CA GLY A 177 1.31 9.10 -6.15
C GLY A 177 0.41 9.21 -7.37
N ALA A 178 0.72 8.40 -8.39
CA ALA A 178 0.20 8.58 -9.73
C ALA A 178 -1.33 8.39 -9.85
N LEU A 179 -1.94 7.53 -9.03
CA LEU A 179 -3.38 7.28 -9.03
C LEU A 179 -4.10 8.06 -7.94
N GLY A 180 -3.56 8.10 -6.72
CA GLY A 180 -4.17 8.84 -5.61
C GLY A 180 -4.27 10.35 -5.80
N SER A 181 -3.41 10.93 -6.66
CA SER A 181 -3.53 12.34 -7.05
C SER A 181 -4.57 12.58 -8.16
N LEU A 182 -5.06 11.53 -8.82
CA LEU A 182 -6.02 11.63 -9.93
C LEU A 182 -7.45 11.31 -9.48
N THR A 183 -7.64 10.25 -8.69
CA THR A 183 -8.94 9.69 -8.31
C THR A 183 -8.79 8.78 -7.07
N PRO A 184 -9.32 9.10 -5.87
CA PRO A 184 -9.28 8.20 -4.71
C PRO A 184 -10.25 7.00 -4.78
N GLU A 185 -10.99 6.82 -5.88
CA GLU A 185 -12.11 5.86 -6.03
C GLU A 185 -11.66 4.46 -6.50
N PHE A 186 -10.64 3.90 -5.86
CA PHE A 186 -10.20 2.54 -6.11
C PHE A 186 -9.70 1.85 -4.84
N VAL A 187 -9.73 0.52 -4.83
CA VAL A 187 -9.09 -0.30 -3.78
C VAL A 187 -8.09 -1.27 -4.40
N PRO A 188 -6.83 -1.29 -3.93
CA PRO A 188 -5.89 -2.35 -4.28
C PRO A 188 -6.39 -3.71 -3.77
N ILE A 189 -6.46 -4.69 -4.66
CA ILE A 189 -6.83 -6.07 -4.33
C ILE A 189 -5.57 -6.89 -4.05
N ALA A 190 -4.69 -6.97 -5.04
CA ALA A 190 -3.52 -7.85 -4.98
C ALA A 190 -2.42 -7.42 -5.96
N THR A 191 -1.21 -7.93 -5.78
CA THR A 191 -0.17 -7.97 -6.81
C THR A 191 0.16 -9.41 -7.16
N VAL A 192 0.09 -9.75 -8.44
CA VAL A 192 0.52 -11.05 -8.96
C VAL A 192 1.92 -10.91 -9.57
N ILE A 193 2.79 -11.88 -9.27
CA ILE A 193 4.16 -11.94 -9.78
C ILE A 193 4.18 -12.87 -10.99
N PHE A 194 4.56 -12.33 -12.14
CA PHE A 194 4.79 -13.11 -13.35
C PHE A 194 6.28 -13.30 -13.58
N GLN A 195 6.72 -14.53 -13.79
CA GLN A 195 8.00 -14.78 -14.46
C GLN A 195 7.75 -14.91 -15.96
N THR A 196 8.75 -14.59 -16.79
CA THR A 196 8.69 -14.81 -18.24
C THR A 196 9.91 -15.57 -18.74
N LYS A 197 9.72 -16.43 -19.76
CA LYS A 197 10.81 -17.18 -20.37
C LYS A 197 10.50 -17.51 -21.83
N SER A 198 11.44 -17.19 -22.70
CA SER A 198 11.27 -17.33 -24.16
C SER A 198 11.01 -18.76 -24.65
N SER A 199 11.36 -19.79 -23.87
CA SER A 199 11.19 -21.19 -24.24
C SER A 199 9.82 -21.78 -23.89
N TRP A 200 8.99 -21.08 -23.12
CA TRP A 200 7.72 -21.61 -22.63
C TRP A 200 6.68 -21.77 -23.73
N GLY A 201 5.82 -22.77 -23.61
CA GLY A 201 4.81 -23.16 -24.60
C GLY A 201 3.64 -22.20 -24.72
N ASN A 202 3.24 -21.56 -23.61
CA ASN A 202 2.02 -20.77 -23.60
C ASN A 202 2.11 -19.49 -24.45
N ALA A 203 0.94 -18.90 -24.71
CA ALA A 203 0.79 -17.80 -25.66
C ALA A 203 1.53 -16.52 -25.24
N VAL A 204 1.68 -16.28 -23.92
CA VAL A 204 2.23 -15.04 -23.33
C VAL A 204 3.60 -15.21 -22.69
N LYS A 205 4.24 -16.37 -22.89
CA LYS A 205 5.58 -16.73 -22.37
C LYS A 205 5.76 -16.42 -20.88
N SER A 206 4.69 -16.48 -20.10
CA SER A 206 4.67 -16.04 -18.71
C SER A 206 4.04 -17.10 -17.81
N LYS A 207 4.39 -17.09 -16.53
CA LYS A 207 3.68 -17.88 -15.52
C LYS A 207 3.56 -17.14 -14.20
N VAL A 208 2.51 -17.45 -13.44
CA VAL A 208 2.36 -17.00 -12.06
C VAL A 208 3.39 -17.71 -11.19
N VAL A 209 4.04 -16.95 -10.33
CA VAL A 209 5.03 -17.44 -9.38
C VAL A 209 4.62 -17.03 -7.98
N SER A 210 4.79 -17.95 -7.02
CA SER A 210 4.52 -17.68 -5.61
C SER A 210 5.35 -16.52 -5.07
N THR A 211 4.92 -15.92 -3.96
CA THR A 211 5.73 -14.96 -3.20
C THR A 211 6.96 -15.64 -2.60
N ASP A 212 7.85 -14.86 -1.99
CA ASP A 212 8.97 -15.39 -1.20
C ASP A 212 8.50 -16.16 0.05
N THR A 213 7.30 -15.87 0.55
CA THR A 213 6.61 -16.57 1.65
C THR A 213 5.82 -17.81 1.22
N GLY A 214 5.67 -18.04 -0.09
CA GLY A 214 4.94 -19.18 -0.64
C GLY A 214 3.44 -18.95 -0.85
N ASP A 215 2.97 -17.70 -0.74
CA ASP A 215 1.60 -17.31 -1.08
C ASP A 215 1.44 -17.19 -2.60
N ASP A 216 0.22 -17.36 -3.11
CA ASP A 216 -0.04 -17.30 -4.56
C ASP A 216 0.10 -15.88 -5.14
N TYR A 217 -0.09 -14.86 -4.31
CA TYR A 217 -0.03 -13.44 -4.65
C TYR A 217 0.18 -12.58 -3.40
N VAL A 218 0.51 -11.30 -3.59
CA VAL A 218 0.56 -10.32 -2.49
C VAL A 218 -0.82 -9.73 -2.27
N ASP A 219 -1.42 -9.95 -1.10
CA ASP A 219 -2.77 -9.48 -0.78
C ASP A 219 -2.77 -8.08 -0.17
N TRP A 220 -3.54 -7.17 -0.76
CA TRP A 220 -3.68 -5.78 -0.28
C TRP A 220 -5.02 -5.50 0.40
N ARG A 221 -5.98 -6.42 0.36
CA ARG A 221 -7.34 -6.21 0.89
C ARG A 221 -7.35 -6.00 2.40
N SER A 222 -6.38 -6.59 3.11
CA SER A 222 -6.17 -6.38 4.55
C SER A 222 -5.25 -5.20 4.87
N SER A 223 -4.69 -4.53 3.86
CA SER A 223 -3.75 -3.43 4.04
C SER A 223 -4.46 -2.07 4.02
N THR A 224 -5.20 -1.77 5.10
CA THR A 224 -5.53 -0.37 5.40
C THR A 224 -4.23 0.33 5.82
N GLY A 225 -3.48 0.81 4.83
CA GLY A 225 -2.21 1.51 5.00
C GLY A 225 -1.10 0.63 5.58
N SER A 226 -0.28 0.03 4.71
CA SER A 226 1.07 -0.35 5.11
C SER A 226 1.81 0.91 5.54
N ARG A 227 1.71 1.24 6.84
CA ARG A 227 2.80 1.90 7.56
C ARG A 227 4.00 1.03 7.20
N ALA A 228 5.01 1.62 6.55
CA ALA A 228 6.27 0.93 6.29
C ALA A 228 6.57 0.07 7.51
N ALA A 229 6.71 -1.24 7.31
CA ALA A 229 7.12 -2.12 8.38
C ALA A 229 8.54 -1.67 8.78
N ILE A 230 8.63 -0.72 9.69
CA ILE A 230 9.77 -0.63 10.60
C ILE A 230 9.69 -1.90 11.43
N SER A 231 10.23 -2.98 10.86
CA SER A 231 10.62 -4.16 11.61
C SER A 231 11.42 -3.66 12.81
N GLY A 232 10.88 -3.81 14.01
CA GLY A 232 11.64 -3.56 15.23
C GLY A 232 10.98 -2.80 16.38
N VAL A 233 9.75 -2.29 16.27
CA VAL A 233 9.08 -1.66 17.44
C VAL A 233 7.91 -2.54 17.90
N THR A 234 8.24 -3.64 18.57
CA THR A 234 7.28 -4.58 19.20
C THR A 234 6.79 -4.09 20.57
N ASP A 235 7.43 -3.04 21.10
CA ASP A 235 7.11 -2.39 22.36
C ASP A 235 7.30 -0.87 22.21
N HIS A 236 6.49 -0.08 22.89
CA HIS A 236 6.53 1.39 22.84
C HIS A 236 7.86 1.95 23.37
N GLY A 237 8.56 1.20 24.23
CA GLY A 237 9.89 1.55 24.72
C GLY A 237 10.98 1.54 23.63
N LEU A 238 10.69 1.00 22.45
CA LEU A 238 11.64 0.94 21.33
C LEU A 238 11.58 2.18 20.41
N LEU A 239 10.73 3.16 20.74
CA LEU A 239 10.70 4.45 20.04
C LEU A 239 11.90 5.32 20.45
N SER A 240 12.68 5.75 19.47
CA SER A 240 13.75 6.73 19.69
C SER A 240 13.14 8.07 20.14
N GLY A 241 13.80 8.74 21.08
CA GLY A 241 13.37 10.05 21.57
C GLY A 241 12.29 10.01 22.65
N LEU A 242 11.92 8.83 23.17
CA LEU A 242 10.99 8.71 24.31
C LEU A 242 11.53 9.35 25.60
N ALA A 243 12.86 9.49 25.70
CA ALA A 243 13.53 10.16 26.80
C ALA A 243 13.84 11.64 26.52
N ASP A 244 13.51 12.13 25.32
CA ASP A 244 13.76 13.52 24.96
C ASP A 244 12.75 14.41 25.71
N ASP A 245 13.24 15.54 26.21
CA ASP A 245 12.41 16.51 26.91
C ASP A 245 12.07 17.66 25.98
N ASP A 246 11.06 17.40 25.18
CA ASP A 246 10.48 18.33 24.20
C ASP A 246 9.53 19.36 24.85
N HIS A 247 9.16 19.15 26.11
CA HIS A 247 8.23 20.01 26.86
C HIS A 247 8.90 20.70 28.04
N ALA A 248 9.89 21.54 27.71
CA ALA A 248 10.68 22.26 28.69
C ALA A 248 9.91 23.25 29.60
N GLN A 249 8.60 23.41 29.41
CA GLN A 249 7.74 24.21 30.26
C GLN A 249 7.30 23.51 31.57
N TYR A 250 7.31 22.16 31.62
CA TYR A 250 6.77 21.41 32.76
C TYR A 250 7.86 20.81 33.64
N LEU A 251 7.52 20.56 34.91
CA LEU A 251 8.39 19.80 35.80
C LEU A 251 8.38 18.33 35.38
N ARG A 252 9.55 17.71 35.42
CA ARG A 252 9.68 16.28 35.12
C ARG A 252 9.22 15.45 36.31
N HIS A 253 8.54 14.34 36.05
CA HIS A 253 8.13 13.39 37.09
C HIS A 253 9.35 12.74 37.80
N ASP A 254 10.50 12.67 37.13
CA ASP A 254 11.75 12.15 37.72
C ASP A 254 12.37 13.09 38.78
N GLY A 255 11.80 14.29 38.98
CA GLY A 255 12.26 15.26 39.98
C GLY A 255 13.61 15.91 39.67
N THR A 256 14.18 15.67 38.48
CA THR A 256 15.51 16.19 38.11
C THR A 256 15.50 17.65 37.69
N ARG A 257 14.31 18.21 37.45
CA ARG A 257 14.16 19.61 37.05
C ARG A 257 13.84 20.50 38.23
N GLU A 258 14.76 21.40 38.52
CA GLU A 258 14.57 22.45 39.50
C GLU A 258 13.50 23.45 39.04
N LEU A 259 12.70 23.93 39.99
CA LEU A 259 11.79 25.06 39.79
C LEU A 259 12.61 26.35 39.62
N SER A 260 12.99 26.67 38.39
CA SER A 260 13.79 27.87 38.09
C SER A 260 12.94 28.94 37.39
N ALA A 261 12.31 29.82 38.17
CA ALA A 261 11.77 31.13 37.75
C ALA A 261 11.18 31.85 38.99
N ASP A 262 10.73 33.10 38.83
CA ASP A 262 9.91 33.80 39.84
C ASP A 262 8.46 33.32 39.78
N TRP A 263 8.18 32.21 40.47
CA TRP A 263 6.82 31.68 40.56
C TRP A 263 6.04 32.48 41.61
N GLY A 264 5.22 33.41 41.16
CA GLY A 264 4.31 34.15 42.04
C GLY A 264 3.27 33.23 42.66
N LEU A 265 3.38 32.94 43.96
CA LEU A 265 2.41 32.13 44.73
C LEU A 265 1.22 32.95 45.25
N GLY A 266 1.08 34.20 44.79
CA GLY A 266 0.15 35.19 45.31
C GLY A 266 0.57 35.74 46.68
N ASP A 267 0.02 36.89 47.08
CA ASP A 267 0.47 37.70 48.23
C ASP A 267 0.30 37.03 49.62
N THR A 268 -0.08 35.75 49.68
CA THR A 268 -0.49 35.08 50.94
C THR A 268 0.48 33.99 51.42
N PHE A 269 1.32 33.42 50.55
CA PHE A 269 2.29 32.40 50.95
C PHE A 269 3.62 32.55 50.20
N GLY A 270 4.74 32.56 50.93
CA GLY A 270 6.10 32.55 50.38
C GLY A 270 6.85 31.27 50.74
N LEU A 271 7.71 30.78 49.84
CA LEU A 271 8.67 29.72 50.15
C LEU A 271 9.77 30.32 51.04
N LEU A 272 9.78 29.94 52.32
CA LEU A 272 10.82 30.35 53.26
C LEU A 272 11.96 29.34 53.14
N GLU A 273 13.10 29.75 52.60
CA GLU A 273 14.32 28.95 52.69
C GLU A 273 14.69 28.83 54.18
N VAL A 274 14.55 27.64 54.75
CA VAL A 274 14.96 27.37 56.13
C VAL A 274 16.40 26.85 56.07
N PRO A 275 17.42 27.64 56.44
CA PRO A 275 18.79 27.14 56.46
C PRO A 275 18.90 26.03 57.51
N TYR A 276 19.52 24.92 57.12
CA TYR A 276 19.86 23.82 58.04
C TYR A 276 20.74 24.36 59.17
N VAL A 277 20.21 24.43 60.40
CA VAL A 277 21.03 24.69 61.59
C VAL A 277 21.50 23.34 62.11
N SER A 278 22.77 23.01 61.87
CA SER A 278 23.41 21.83 62.47
C SER A 278 23.66 22.06 63.97
N PHE A 279 22.92 21.35 64.82
CA PHE A 279 23.13 21.35 66.27
C PHE A 279 24.28 20.40 66.63
N ASN A 280 25.46 20.93 66.93
CA ASN A 280 26.54 20.14 67.54
C ASN A 280 26.26 19.98 69.04
N LEU A 281 25.77 18.82 69.46
CA LEU A 281 25.75 18.42 70.87
C LEU A 281 27.14 17.91 71.26
N SER A 282 27.91 18.71 72.01
CA SER A 282 29.10 18.17 72.70
C SER A 282 28.69 17.65 74.07
N PHE A 283 28.90 16.36 74.30
CA PHE A 283 28.83 15.79 75.64
C PHE A 283 30.22 15.93 76.27
N ALA A 284 30.35 16.79 77.28
CA ALA A 284 31.55 16.82 78.10
C ALA A 284 31.57 15.57 78.98
N ASP A 285 32.48 14.65 78.68
CA ASP A 285 32.79 13.51 79.53
C ASP A 285 33.49 14.02 80.79
N ALA A 286 32.75 14.06 81.90
CA ALA A 286 33.27 14.43 83.20
C ALA A 286 33.23 13.20 84.12
N ARG A 287 34.21 12.29 83.96
CA ARG A 287 34.62 11.35 85.01
C ARG A 287 36.12 11.05 84.92
N PRO A 288 36.79 11.01 86.07
CA PRO A 288 37.55 9.83 86.46
C PRO A 288 36.71 8.91 87.36
#